data_AF-A0A5D2U640-F1
#
_entry.id   AF-A0A5D2U640-F1
#
_cell.length_a   1.000
_cell.length_b   1.000
_cell.length_c   1.000
_cell.angle_alpha   90.00
_cell.angle_beta   90.00
_cell.angle_gamma   90.00
#
_symmetry.space_group_name_H-M   'P 1'
#
loop_
_entity.id
_entity.type
_entity.pdbx_description
1 polymer ?
#
loop_
_entity_poly.entity_id
_entity_poly.type
_entity_poly.pdbx_seq_one_letter_code
_entity_poly.pdbx_strand_id
1 'polypeptide(L)'
;MAFFATIWPIWLWRNSMVYNGKIFDHIQLFETIKIRLGWWCKAQRPTVAISLNDLFLAPPKKSVDNMPTFNVNASVLGSYGSAGIHGILRNHLGSSLVIFSKAIGVVDPVLAETIAIKEALKIFYASK
;
A
#
# COMPACT_ATOMS: atom_id res chain seq x y z
N MET A 1 -3.63 1.42 14.41
CA MET A 1 -2.96 2.74 14.42
C MET A 1 -3.00 3.44 13.07
N ALA A 2 -2.74 2.77 11.93
CA ALA A 2 -2.90 3.38 10.60
C ALA A 2 -4.28 4.04 10.39
N PHE A 3 -5.37 3.35 10.73
CA PHE A 3 -6.73 3.90 10.70
C PHE A 3 -6.86 5.23 11.47
N PHE A 4 -6.33 5.29 12.70
CA PHE A 4 -6.36 6.51 13.52
C PHE A 4 -5.43 7.60 12.96
N ALA A 5 -4.27 7.23 12.42
CA ALA A 5 -3.34 8.17 11.77
C ALA A 5 -3.94 8.83 10.53
N THR A 6 -4.94 8.20 9.89
CA THR A 6 -5.66 8.76 8.74
C THR A 6 -6.92 9.54 9.15
N ILE A 7 -7.77 8.98 10.01
CA ILE A 7 -9.07 9.59 10.35
C ILE A 7 -8.92 10.79 11.28
N TRP A 8 -7.97 10.75 12.20
CA TRP A 8 -7.79 11.83 13.17
C TRP A 8 -7.40 13.17 12.51
N PRO A 9 -6.44 13.23 11.55
CA PRO A 9 -6.18 14.46 10.80
C PRO A 9 -7.37 14.98 10.02
N ILE A 10 -8.17 14.08 9.42
CA ILE A 10 -9.39 14.47 8.67
C ILE A 10 -10.38 15.14 9.61
N TRP A 11 -10.61 14.55 10.78
CA TRP A 11 -11.49 15.12 11.79
C TRP A 11 -11.00 16.48 12.31
N LEU A 12 -9.71 16.62 12.61
CA LEU A 12 -9.09 17.88 13.01
C LEU A 12 -9.25 18.97 11.94
N TRP A 13 -9.02 18.63 10.67
CA TRP A 13 -9.15 19.56 9.55
C TRP A 13 -10.59 20.01 9.36
N ARG A 14 -11.54 19.08 9.35
CA ARG A 14 -12.97 19.41 9.28
C ARG A 14 -13.37 20.36 10.40
N ASN A 15 -12.97 20.10 11.64
CA ASN A 15 -13.30 20.97 12.75
C ASN A 15 -12.64 22.35 12.61
N SER A 16 -11.39 22.41 12.16
CA SER A 16 -10.74 23.70 11.92
C SER A 16 -11.41 24.51 10.80
N MET A 17 -11.98 23.85 9.79
CA MET A 17 -12.77 24.54 8.76
C MET A 17 -14.08 25.10 9.34
N VAL A 18 -14.78 24.29 10.14
CA VAL A 18 -16.10 24.66 10.71
C VAL A 18 -15.97 25.74 11.78
N TYR A 19 -15.02 25.60 12.71
CA TYR A 19 -14.94 26.45 13.89
C TYR A 19 -13.96 27.62 13.74
N ASN A 20 -12.96 27.52 12.86
CA ASN A 20 -11.91 28.54 12.71
C ASN A 20 -11.87 29.16 11.31
N GLY A 21 -12.83 28.83 10.42
CA GLY A 21 -12.90 29.37 9.07
C GLY A 21 -11.71 29.02 8.18
N LYS A 22 -10.98 27.95 8.51
CA LYS A 22 -9.79 27.54 7.74
C LYS A 22 -10.22 27.09 6.33
N ILE A 23 -9.52 27.57 5.30
CA ILE A 23 -9.74 27.12 3.91
C ILE A 23 -9.21 25.68 3.76
N PHE A 24 -9.95 24.85 3.04
CA PHE A 24 -9.56 23.47 2.79
C PHE A 24 -8.31 23.39 1.91
N ASP A 25 -7.21 22.89 2.48
CA ASP A 25 -5.99 22.57 1.76
C ASP A 25 -5.78 21.05 1.79
N HIS A 26 -6.13 20.41 0.69
CA HIS A 26 -5.99 18.97 0.52
C HIS A 26 -4.52 18.54 0.58
N ILE A 27 -3.58 19.35 0.06
CA ILE A 27 -2.15 19.02 0.05
C ILE A 27 -1.64 18.93 1.49
N GLN A 28 -1.90 19.96 2.31
CA GLN A 28 -1.51 19.91 3.73
C GLN A 28 -2.17 18.74 4.49
N LEU A 29 -3.43 18.43 4.21
CA LEU A 29 -4.11 17.29 4.83
C LEU A 29 -3.41 15.97 4.47
N PHE A 30 -3.14 15.74 3.18
CA PHE A 30 -2.44 14.55 2.71
C PHE A 30 -1.04 14.43 3.30
N GLU A 31 -0.27 15.52 3.31
CA GLU A 31 1.07 15.52 3.90
C GLU A 31 1.04 15.25 5.42
N THR A 32 0.06 15.80 6.14
CA THR A 32 -0.13 15.51 7.57
C THR A 32 -0.44 14.03 7.82
N ILE A 33 -1.28 13.42 7.00
CA ILE A 33 -1.62 11.99 7.09
C ILE A 33 -0.39 11.14 6.77
N LYS A 34 0.32 11.44 5.68
CA LYS A 34 1.56 10.77 5.28
C LYS A 34 2.54 10.82 6.43
N ILE A 35 2.93 12.00 6.91
CA ILE A 35 3.88 12.17 8.02
C ILE A 35 3.49 11.30 9.21
N ARG A 36 2.24 11.37 9.69
CA ARG A 36 1.79 10.56 10.84
C ARG A 36 1.90 9.05 10.59
N LEU A 37 1.54 8.58 9.40
CA LEU A 37 1.74 7.19 9.01
C LEU A 37 3.22 6.83 9.00
N GLY A 38 4.09 7.72 8.52
CA GLY A 38 5.53 7.48 8.48
C GLY A 38 6.18 7.40 9.86
N TRP A 39 5.80 8.29 10.77
CA TRP A 39 6.22 8.23 12.16
C TRP A 39 5.74 6.95 12.85
N TRP A 40 4.50 6.52 12.58
CA TRP A 40 4.01 5.25 13.11
C TRP A 40 4.78 4.04 12.55
N CYS A 41 5.03 4.01 11.24
CA CYS A 41 5.84 2.96 10.61
C CYS A 41 7.25 2.91 11.19
N LYS A 42 7.89 4.07 11.40
CA LYS A 42 9.21 4.19 12.02
C LYS A 42 9.20 3.68 13.47
N ALA A 43 8.18 4.03 14.25
CA ALA A 43 8.04 3.56 15.63
C ALA A 43 7.84 2.04 15.72
N GLN A 44 7.16 1.42 14.74
CA GLN A 44 6.95 -0.02 14.68
C GLN A 44 8.24 -0.80 14.30
N ARG A 45 9.22 -0.14 13.66
CA ARG A 45 10.46 -0.74 13.17
C ARG A 45 11.68 0.11 13.58
N PRO A 46 12.01 0.17 14.88
CA PRO A 46 13.08 1.04 15.37
C PRO A 46 14.47 0.67 14.81
N THR A 47 14.67 -0.57 14.37
CA THR A 47 15.93 -1.06 13.79
C THR A 47 16.12 -0.73 12.31
N VAL A 48 15.09 -0.26 11.60
CA VAL A 48 15.20 0.06 10.17
C VAL A 48 15.26 1.58 10.02
N ALA A 49 16.45 2.09 9.68
CA ALA A 49 16.68 3.50 9.38
C ALA A 49 16.08 3.88 8.02
N ILE A 50 14.75 3.80 7.88
CA ILE A 50 14.03 4.29 6.71
C ILE A 50 13.83 5.80 6.87
N SER A 51 14.36 6.58 5.93
CA SER A 51 14.03 8.01 5.79
C SER A 51 12.54 8.16 5.47
N LEU A 52 11.87 9.20 6.00
CA LEU A 52 10.47 9.48 5.65
C LEU A 52 10.29 9.62 4.13
N ASN A 53 11.27 10.22 3.44
CA ASN A 53 11.26 10.30 1.98
C ASN A 53 11.34 8.92 1.31
N ASP A 54 12.15 8.00 1.83
CA ASP A 54 12.24 6.64 1.28
C ASP A 54 10.97 5.82 1.53
N LEU A 55 10.19 6.16 2.57
CA LEU A 55 8.90 5.55 2.85
C LEU A 55 7.78 6.04 1.90
N PHE A 56 7.83 7.31 1.48
CA PHE A 56 6.78 7.93 0.65
C PHE A 56 7.10 7.97 -0.86
N LEU A 57 8.38 7.98 -1.24
CA LEU A 57 8.82 8.17 -2.64
C LEU A 57 9.25 6.90 -3.35
N ALA A 58 9.35 5.78 -2.62
CA ALA A 58 9.67 4.50 -3.22
C ALA A 58 8.86 3.40 -2.51
N PRO A 59 8.25 2.42 -3.23
CA PRO A 59 8.12 1.10 -2.63
C PRO A 59 9.52 0.74 -2.12
N PRO A 60 9.68 0.22 -0.90
CA PRO A 60 10.99 0.06 -0.28
C PRO A 60 11.95 -0.49 -1.33
N LYS A 61 12.95 0.32 -1.72
CA LYS A 61 14.07 -0.18 -2.54
C LYS A 61 14.51 -1.47 -1.86
N LYS A 62 14.89 -2.49 -2.63
CA LYS A 62 15.42 -3.77 -2.14
C LYS A 62 16.51 -3.54 -1.07
N SER A 63 16.12 -3.29 0.18
CA SER A 63 17.01 -2.78 1.23
C SER A 63 16.54 -3.21 2.62
N VAL A 64 15.71 -4.24 2.68
CA VAL A 64 15.79 -5.19 3.79
C VAL A 64 16.36 -6.44 3.15
N ASP A 65 17.68 -6.58 3.17
CA ASP A 65 18.46 -7.58 2.41
C ASP A 65 18.05 -9.04 2.66
N ASN A 66 17.09 -9.31 3.56
CA ASN A 66 16.56 -10.64 3.86
C ASN A 66 15.03 -10.77 3.73
N MET A 67 14.29 -9.72 3.34
CA MET A 67 12.83 -9.77 3.33
C MET A 67 12.30 -10.27 1.97
N PRO A 68 11.37 -11.25 1.94
CA PRO A 68 10.75 -11.67 0.70
C PRO A 68 9.88 -10.55 0.09
N THR A 69 9.89 -10.47 -1.24
CA THR A 69 9.17 -9.45 -2.03
C THR A 69 8.06 -10.11 -2.83
N PHE A 70 6.85 -9.55 -2.75
CA PHE A 70 5.68 -10.06 -3.48
C PHE A 70 5.32 -9.10 -4.61
N ASN A 71 5.67 -9.46 -5.84
CA ASN A 71 5.29 -8.72 -7.02
C ASN A 71 3.93 -9.24 -7.50
N VAL A 72 2.99 -8.33 -7.78
CA VAL A 72 1.66 -8.66 -8.30
C VAL A 72 1.40 -7.85 -9.56
N ASN A 73 0.54 -8.37 -10.42
CA ASN A 73 0.09 -7.71 -11.62
C ASN A 73 -1.33 -8.17 -11.97
N ALA A 74 -2.10 -7.31 -12.63
CA ALA A 74 -3.34 -7.69 -13.26
C ALA A 74 -3.29 -7.50 -14.78
N SER A 75 -4.16 -8.23 -15.48
CA SER A 75 -4.38 -8.08 -16.91
C SER A 75 -5.89 -7.98 -17.14
N VAL A 76 -6.31 -7.01 -17.94
CA VAL A 76 -7.72 -6.78 -18.29
C VAL A 76 -7.79 -6.55 -19.79
N LEU A 77 -8.77 -7.19 -20.44
CA LEU A 77 -9.05 -6.95 -21.86
C LEU A 77 -9.81 -5.63 -22.03
N GLY A 78 -9.11 -4.57 -22.46
CA GLY A 78 -9.70 -3.23 -22.63
C GLY A 78 -9.84 -2.48 -21.30
N SER A 79 -10.71 -1.46 -21.26
CA SER A 79 -10.96 -0.64 -20.05
C SER A 79 -11.91 -1.28 -19.05
N TYR A 80 -12.69 -2.28 -19.48
CA TYR A 80 -13.58 -3.08 -18.66
C TYR A 80 -13.82 -4.40 -19.38
N GLY A 81 -13.30 -5.51 -18.87
CA GLY A 81 -13.30 -6.76 -19.63
C GLY A 81 -12.80 -7.94 -18.84
N SER A 82 -12.72 -9.09 -19.51
CA SER A 82 -12.19 -10.31 -18.91
C SER A 82 -10.79 -10.06 -18.35
N ALA A 83 -10.59 -10.46 -17.10
CA ALA A 83 -9.43 -10.12 -16.32
C ALA A 83 -8.83 -11.33 -15.60
N GLY A 84 -7.51 -11.28 -15.47
CA GLY A 84 -6.71 -12.22 -14.71
C GLY A 84 -5.75 -11.49 -13.79
N ILE A 85 -5.38 -12.14 -12.69
CA ILE A 85 -4.35 -11.66 -11.77
C ILE A 85 -3.20 -12.66 -11.73
N HIS A 86 -2.02 -12.15 -11.43
CA HIS A 86 -0.82 -12.93 -11.25
C HIS A 86 0.02 -12.36 -10.11
N GLY A 87 0.80 -13.20 -9.45
CA GLY A 87 1.80 -12.73 -8.53
C GLY A 87 2.89 -13.75 -8.26
N ILE A 88 4.04 -13.23 -7.84
CA ILE A 88 5.23 -13.99 -7.53
C ILE A 88 5.88 -13.45 -6.24
N LEU A 89 6.01 -14.33 -5.26
CA LEU A 89 6.77 -14.09 -4.04
C LEU A 89 8.20 -14.59 -4.24
N ARG A 90 9.20 -13.74 -4.03
CA ARG A 90 10.62 -14.09 -4.14
C ARG A 90 11.33 -13.86 -2.82
N ASN A 91 12.28 -14.72 -2.47
CA ASN A 91 13.21 -14.45 -1.38
C ASN A 91 14.23 -13.36 -1.78
N HIS A 92 15.08 -12.97 -0.85
CA HIS A 92 16.12 -11.97 -1.08
C HIS A 92 17.16 -12.38 -2.14
N LEU A 93 17.37 -13.68 -2.35
CA LEU A 93 18.22 -14.23 -3.41
C LEU A 93 17.52 -14.23 -4.80
N GLY A 94 16.29 -13.73 -4.90
CA GLY A 94 15.50 -13.72 -6.12
C GLY A 94 14.85 -15.05 -6.48
N SER A 95 15.00 -16.09 -5.65
CA SER A 95 14.35 -17.40 -5.84
C SER A 95 12.85 -17.29 -5.60
N SER A 96 12.06 -17.85 -6.52
CA SER A 96 10.60 -17.90 -6.40
C SER A 96 10.18 -18.83 -5.27
N LEU A 97 9.45 -18.31 -4.30
CA LEU A 97 8.85 -19.07 -3.21
C LEU A 97 7.41 -19.49 -3.54
N VAL A 98 6.64 -18.58 -4.13
CA VAL A 98 5.23 -18.81 -4.49
C VAL A 98 4.94 -18.12 -5.81
N ILE A 99 4.14 -18.77 -6.67
CA ILE A 99 3.58 -18.19 -7.88
C ILE A 99 2.08 -18.47 -7.87
N PHE A 100 1.26 -17.48 -8.20
CA PHE A 100 -0.17 -17.70 -8.42
C PHE A 100 -0.64 -17.02 -9.71
N SER A 101 -1.69 -17.58 -10.31
CA SER A 101 -2.46 -16.95 -11.37
C SER A 101 -3.92 -17.36 -11.24
N LYS A 102 -4.84 -16.41 -11.46
CA LYS A 102 -6.28 -16.63 -11.27
C LYS A 102 -7.09 -15.73 -12.20
N ALA A 103 -8.10 -16.29 -12.86
CA ALA A 103 -9.12 -15.51 -13.55
C ALA A 103 -10.08 -14.89 -12.52
N ILE A 104 -10.43 -13.61 -12.69
CA ILE A 104 -11.28 -12.85 -11.75
C ILE A 104 -12.57 -12.33 -12.37
N GLY A 105 -12.90 -12.77 -13.59
CA GLY A 105 -14.10 -12.38 -14.31
C GLY A 105 -13.93 -11.05 -15.05
N VAL A 106 -15.02 -10.31 -15.23
CA VAL A 106 -15.03 -9.03 -15.95
C VAL A 106 -14.95 -7.88 -14.95
N VAL A 107 -13.87 -7.10 -14.98
CA VAL A 107 -13.64 -5.96 -14.09
C VAL A 107 -12.87 -4.85 -14.80
N ASP A 108 -12.79 -3.66 -14.19
CA ASP A 108 -11.88 -2.59 -14.61
C ASP A 108 -10.44 -2.84 -14.10
N PRO A 109 -9.42 -2.22 -14.73
CA PRO A 109 -8.02 -2.37 -14.31
C PRO A 109 -7.73 -2.01 -12.85
N VAL A 110 -8.38 -0.99 -12.28
CA VAL A 110 -8.10 -0.53 -10.91
C VAL A 110 -8.59 -1.58 -9.90
N LEU A 111 -9.79 -2.13 -10.13
CA LEU A 111 -10.32 -3.22 -9.34
C LEU A 111 -9.47 -4.49 -9.49
N ALA A 112 -9.01 -4.80 -10.72
CA ALA A 112 -8.17 -5.97 -10.98
C ALA A 112 -6.85 -5.92 -10.21
N GLU A 113 -6.14 -4.78 -10.23
CA GLU A 113 -4.92 -4.54 -9.44
C GLU A 113 -5.17 -4.67 -7.93
N THR A 114 -6.28 -4.10 -7.46
CA THR A 114 -6.68 -4.18 -6.05
C THR A 114 -6.93 -5.63 -5.61
N ILE A 115 -7.57 -6.43 -6.47
CA ILE A 115 -7.80 -7.86 -6.22
C ILE A 115 -6.47 -8.63 -6.23
N ALA A 116 -5.53 -8.30 -7.12
CA ALA A 116 -4.20 -8.93 -7.16
C ALA A 116 -3.43 -8.73 -5.84
N ILE A 117 -3.41 -7.50 -5.31
CA ILE A 117 -2.79 -7.18 -4.01
C ILE A 117 -3.50 -7.94 -2.88
N LYS A 118 -4.85 -7.94 -2.87
CA LYS A 118 -5.65 -8.64 -1.86
C LYS A 118 -5.34 -10.14 -1.83
N GLU A 119 -5.25 -10.80 -2.98
CA GLU A 119 -4.92 -12.23 -3.06
C GLU A 119 -3.49 -12.52 -2.62
N ALA A 120 -2.51 -11.70 -2.99
CA ALA A 120 -1.14 -11.84 -2.49
C ALA A 120 -1.06 -11.72 -0.96
N LEU A 121 -1.79 -10.77 -0.35
CA LEU A 121 -1.84 -10.62 1.11
C LEU A 121 -2.49 -11.83 1.79
N LYS A 122 -3.53 -12.44 1.20
CA LYS A 122 -4.13 -13.67 1.72
C LYS A 122 -3.14 -14.83 1.71
N ILE A 123 -2.44 -15.03 0.59
CA ILE A 123 -1.42 -16.08 0.44
C ILE A 123 -0.31 -15.88 1.47
N PHE A 124 0.19 -14.65 1.60
CA PHE A 124 1.24 -14.31 2.57
C PHE A 124 0.80 -14.49 4.02
N TYR A 125 -0.46 -14.18 4.35
CA TYR A 125 -0.99 -14.39 5.70
C TYR A 125 -1.17 -15.88 6.03
N ALA A 126 -1.56 -16.69 5.04
CA ALA A 126 -1.73 -18.13 5.20
C ALA A 126 -0.40 -18.92 5.29
N SER A 127 0.73 -18.30 4.94
CA SER A 127 2.06 -18.92 5.05
C SER A 127 2.73 -18.74 6.42
N LYS A 128 1.99 -18.26 7.41
CA LYS A 128 2.44 -18.11 8.81
C LYS A 128 1.97 -19.29 9.64
#